data_AF-A0A765X6Y3-F1
#
_entry.id   AF-A0A765X6Y3-F1
#
_cell.length_a   1.000
_cell.length_b   1.000
_cell.length_c   1.000
_cell.angle_alpha   90.00
_cell.angle_beta   90.00
_cell.angle_gamma   90.00
#
_symmetry.space_group_name_H-M   'P 1'
#
loop_
_entity.id
_entity.type
_entity.pdbx_description
1 polymer ?
#
loop_
_entity_poly.entity_id
_entity_poly.type
_entity_poly.pdbx_seq_one_letter_code
_entity_poly.pdbx_strand_id
1 'polypeptide(L)'
;MNDVTIGKDNSRHSFVFTGKGGEYFLICLVNFLLTIITLGIYGPWALVKCRRYIYQHVTLKGQSFSYKGTGGAIFISFLFLMVVYFLSVFCFSSQHVALGVLLFALLICGIPCMAVKSLQYQANMTSLNGIRFGFNCSMLRAWWVMLGLPVLLALAFWFILYLIAQVTTSIGGLFFNLVMLSLLSVVGLGVIHGVTYSKWMPLLGNNSKFGVHQFSIKVSVKDCVKGCMLAILTLVPFIVVIGIMIAPVFQQLMMMSMLGRTDAGGELIMQYYSQIMASYFLYFVAILVFASYLYATLRNLFLNNLALANGTIRFHSSITTFGILLRMFAVLIGSSVTCGLAYPWLKMWMVSWIANNTHVQGDLDSLELTNDDKPQDSGPLMWISRGIMPYVPFI
;
A
#
# COMPACT_ATOMS: atom_id res chain seq x y z
N MET A 1 18.71 25.41 -46.82
CA MET A 1 19.48 24.98 -45.63
C MET A 1 18.78 25.53 -44.42
N ASN A 2 17.90 24.74 -43.81
CA ASN A 2 17.39 24.95 -42.46
C ASN A 2 17.34 23.54 -41.89
N ASP A 3 18.47 23.11 -41.33
CA ASP A 3 18.58 21.84 -40.61
C ASP A 3 17.65 21.92 -39.40
N VAL A 4 16.49 21.28 -39.55
CA VAL A 4 15.69 20.84 -38.42
C VAL A 4 16.57 19.87 -37.66
N THR A 5 17.17 20.33 -36.57
CA THR A 5 17.74 19.47 -35.54
C THR A 5 16.61 18.64 -34.96
N ILE A 6 16.37 17.49 -35.59
CA ILE A 6 15.64 16.37 -35.00
C ILE A 6 16.39 16.04 -33.72
N GLY A 7 15.87 16.53 -32.59
CA GLY A 7 16.47 16.35 -31.28
C GLY A 7 16.73 14.87 -31.02
N LYS A 8 18.00 14.55 -30.79
CA LYS A 8 18.52 13.22 -30.47
C LYS A 8 17.65 12.48 -29.45
N ASP A 9 17.06 11.40 -29.93
CA ASP A 9 16.66 10.17 -29.23
C ASP A 9 15.81 10.29 -27.95
N ASN A 10 14.49 10.43 -28.14
CA ASN A 10 13.46 10.09 -27.15
C ASN A 10 13.33 8.55 -27.01
N SER A 11 14.44 7.86 -26.76
CA SER A 11 14.44 6.42 -26.63
C SER A 11 13.60 6.00 -25.42
N ARG A 12 12.63 5.12 -25.68
CA ARG A 12 11.75 4.56 -24.65
C ARG A 12 12.33 3.22 -24.21
N HIS A 13 12.76 3.15 -22.96
CA HIS A 13 13.30 1.96 -22.35
C HIS A 13 12.27 1.34 -21.40
N SER A 14 11.73 0.19 -21.75
CA SER A 14 10.78 -0.54 -20.90
C SER A 14 11.52 -1.39 -19.87
N PHE A 15 10.90 -1.59 -18.70
CA PHE A 15 11.40 -2.59 -17.76
C PHE A 15 11.02 -3.99 -18.25
N VAL A 16 12.00 -4.89 -18.30
CA VAL A 16 11.79 -6.27 -18.74
C VAL A 16 11.99 -7.20 -17.56
N PHE A 17 10.98 -8.03 -17.27
CA PHE A 17 11.07 -9.07 -16.26
C PHE A 17 11.37 -10.42 -16.91
N THR A 18 12.53 -10.99 -16.62
CA THR A 18 13.01 -12.28 -17.18
C THR A 18 12.78 -13.48 -16.25
N GLY A 19 12.16 -13.26 -15.09
CA GLY A 19 12.01 -14.29 -14.06
C GLY A 19 10.97 -15.34 -14.40
N LYS A 20 11.26 -16.60 -14.06
CA LYS A 20 10.37 -17.74 -14.31
C LYS A 20 9.54 -18.07 -13.06
N GLY A 21 8.23 -18.27 -13.27
CA GLY A 21 7.29 -18.64 -12.20
C GLY A 21 7.68 -19.93 -11.45
N GLY A 22 8.15 -20.95 -12.19
CA GLY A 22 8.55 -22.25 -11.61
C GLY A 22 9.73 -22.17 -10.65
N GLU A 23 10.79 -21.45 -11.02
CA GLU A 23 11.96 -21.24 -10.16
C GLU A 23 11.56 -20.45 -8.89
N TYR A 24 10.78 -19.40 -9.05
CA TYR A 24 10.27 -18.61 -7.92
C TYR A 24 9.35 -19.44 -7.00
N PHE A 25 8.56 -20.35 -7.56
CA PHE A 25 7.73 -21.28 -6.79
C PHE A 25 8.58 -22.21 -5.93
N LEU A 26 9.62 -22.83 -6.49
CA LEU A 26 10.52 -23.70 -5.72
C LEU A 26 11.19 -22.94 -4.57
N ILE A 27 11.65 -21.71 -4.84
CA ILE A 27 12.21 -20.83 -3.80
C ILE A 27 11.18 -20.56 -2.70
N CYS A 28 9.95 -20.21 -3.06
CA CYS A 28 8.88 -19.95 -2.10
C CYS A 28 8.52 -21.19 -1.29
N LEU A 29 8.41 -22.36 -1.93
CA LEU A 29 8.06 -23.62 -1.29
C LEU A 29 9.10 -24.03 -0.24
N VAL A 30 10.38 -24.02 -0.62
CA VAL A 30 11.49 -24.35 0.30
C VAL A 30 11.53 -23.36 1.47
N ASN A 31 11.38 -22.06 1.18
CA ASN A 31 11.38 -21.04 2.21
C ASN A 31 10.14 -21.12 3.13
N PHE A 32 8.99 -21.52 2.60
CA PHE A 32 7.76 -21.74 3.36
C PHE A 32 7.92 -22.92 4.32
N LEU A 33 8.42 -24.06 3.83
CA LEU A 33 8.75 -25.23 4.64
C LEU A 33 9.73 -24.88 5.78
N LEU A 34 10.80 -24.16 5.46
CA LEU A 34 11.77 -23.68 6.47
C LEU A 34 11.11 -22.74 7.49
N THR A 35 10.18 -21.89 7.05
CA THR A 35 9.47 -20.97 7.95
C THR A 35 8.55 -21.74 8.89
N ILE A 36 7.88 -22.81 8.44
CA ILE A 36 7.08 -23.69 9.30
C ILE A 36 7.97 -24.42 10.32
N ILE A 37 9.04 -25.06 9.84
CA ILE A 37 9.96 -25.84 10.70
C ILE A 37 10.60 -24.96 11.78
N THR A 38 10.87 -23.69 11.46
CA THR A 38 11.45 -22.71 12.40
C THR A 38 10.41 -21.89 13.17
N LEU A 39 9.12 -22.27 13.13
CA LEU A 39 8.02 -21.57 13.80
C LEU A 39 7.96 -20.06 13.51
N GLY A 40 8.23 -19.69 12.26
CA GLY A 40 8.19 -18.30 11.78
C GLY A 40 9.53 -17.56 11.83
N ILE A 41 10.54 -18.07 12.54
CA ILE A 41 11.84 -17.39 12.69
C ILE A 41 12.50 -17.16 11.33
N TYR A 42 12.44 -18.12 10.40
CA TYR A 42 13.05 -17.97 9.07
C TYR A 42 12.34 -16.96 8.14
N GLY A 43 11.16 -16.46 8.50
CA GLY A 43 10.33 -15.58 7.66
C GLY A 43 11.07 -14.38 7.04
N PRO A 44 11.88 -13.62 7.80
CA PRO A 44 12.66 -12.50 7.24
C PRO A 44 13.70 -12.90 6.18
N TRP A 45 14.33 -14.06 6.32
CA TRP A 45 15.28 -14.58 5.33
C TRP A 45 14.55 -15.04 4.06
N ALA A 46 13.39 -15.68 4.22
CA ALA A 46 12.51 -16.03 3.11
C ALA A 46 12.10 -14.79 2.30
N LEU A 47 11.67 -13.72 2.98
CA LEU A 47 11.29 -12.45 2.34
C LEU A 47 12.43 -11.84 1.53
N VAL A 48 13.66 -11.80 2.08
CA VAL A 48 14.84 -11.26 1.39
C VAL A 48 15.21 -12.11 0.16
N LYS A 49 15.14 -13.43 0.25
CA LYS A 49 15.40 -14.33 -0.89
C LYS A 49 14.40 -14.10 -2.03
N CYS A 50 13.11 -14.03 -1.72
CA CYS A 50 12.07 -13.77 -2.71
C CYS A 50 12.25 -12.40 -3.38
N ARG A 51 12.61 -11.36 -2.61
CA ARG A 51 12.90 -10.02 -3.16
C ARG A 51 14.13 -10.03 -4.06
N ARG A 52 15.21 -10.66 -3.61
CA ARG A 52 16.44 -10.76 -4.39
C ARG A 52 16.18 -11.41 -5.75
N TYR A 53 15.37 -12.48 -5.78
CA TYR A 53 14.96 -13.11 -7.05
C TYR A 53 14.25 -12.12 -7.98
N ILE A 54 13.25 -11.38 -7.48
CA ILE A 54 12.51 -10.41 -8.30
C ILE A 54 13.45 -9.32 -8.85
N TYR A 55 14.28 -8.73 -8.00
CA TYR A 55 15.17 -7.62 -8.41
C TYR A 55 16.20 -8.09 -9.44
N GLN A 56 16.81 -9.26 -9.26
CA GLN A 56 17.79 -9.82 -10.20
C GLN A 56 17.20 -10.09 -11.59
N HIS A 57 15.89 -10.32 -11.67
CA HIS A 57 15.19 -10.59 -12.92
C HIS A 57 14.44 -9.39 -13.49
N VAL A 58 14.44 -8.23 -12.82
CA VAL A 58 14.02 -6.97 -13.43
C VAL A 58 15.25 -6.36 -14.08
N THR A 59 15.15 -6.04 -15.36
CA THR A 59 16.23 -5.40 -16.13
C THR A 59 15.78 -4.08 -16.73
N LEU A 60 16.70 -3.12 -16.80
CA LEU A 60 16.55 -1.87 -17.53
C LEU A 60 17.74 -1.76 -18.50
N LYS A 61 17.47 -1.64 -19.81
CA LYS A 61 18.51 -1.63 -20.86
C LYS A 61 19.50 -2.82 -20.75
N GLY A 62 18.99 -4.01 -20.44
CA GLY A 62 19.78 -5.23 -20.27
C GLY A 62 20.55 -5.35 -18.95
N GLN A 63 20.56 -4.31 -18.11
CA GLN A 63 21.19 -4.35 -16.78
C GLN A 63 20.20 -4.73 -15.70
N SER A 64 20.53 -5.75 -14.90
CA SER A 64 19.68 -6.24 -13.79
C SER A 64 19.81 -5.39 -12.53
N PHE A 65 18.75 -5.29 -11.74
CA PHE A 65 18.84 -4.74 -10.39
C PHE A 65 19.50 -5.73 -9.43
N SER A 66 20.37 -5.23 -8.55
CA SER A 66 20.98 -6.02 -7.48
C SER A 66 20.42 -5.58 -6.13
N TYR A 67 20.06 -6.57 -5.30
CA TYR A 67 19.56 -6.36 -3.94
C TYR A 67 20.43 -7.07 -2.90
N LYS A 68 21.16 -6.29 -2.10
CA LYS A 68 22.15 -6.76 -1.12
C LYS A 68 21.62 -6.79 0.33
N GLY A 69 20.31 -6.67 0.53
CA GLY A 69 19.69 -6.73 1.86
C GLY A 69 19.93 -8.08 2.56
N THR A 70 19.92 -8.07 3.90
CA THR A 70 20.13 -9.24 4.76
C THR A 70 18.90 -9.54 5.62
N GLY A 71 18.56 -10.83 5.79
CA GLY A 71 17.38 -11.26 6.56
C GLY A 71 17.47 -10.93 8.05
N GLY A 72 18.65 -11.08 8.65
CA GLY A 72 18.86 -10.81 10.08
C GLY A 72 18.59 -9.35 10.45
N ALA A 73 18.87 -8.41 9.55
CA ALA A 73 18.53 -7.00 9.73
C ALA A 73 17.02 -6.76 9.88
N ILE A 74 16.21 -7.45 9.07
CA ILE A 74 14.74 -7.35 9.14
C ILE A 74 14.20 -8.07 10.38
N PHE A 75 14.81 -9.22 10.74
CA PHE A 75 14.43 -10.01 11.90
C PHE A 75 14.55 -9.23 13.22
N ILE A 76 15.63 -8.48 13.42
CA ILE A 76 15.82 -7.67 14.64
C ILE A 76 14.70 -6.65 14.81
N SER A 77 14.29 -5.98 13.73
CA SER A 77 13.18 -5.02 13.76
C SER A 77 11.86 -5.69 14.11
N PHE A 78 11.58 -6.85 13.49
CA PHE A 78 10.37 -7.61 13.75
C PHE A 78 10.32 -8.11 15.20
N LEU A 79 11.43 -8.65 15.72
CA LEU A 79 11.56 -9.11 17.09
C LEU A 79 11.33 -7.96 18.09
N PHE A 80 11.91 -6.79 17.84
CA PHE A 80 11.70 -5.61 18.68
C PHE A 80 10.22 -5.21 18.74
N LEU A 81 9.56 -5.09 17.59
CA LEU A 81 8.13 -4.74 17.53
C LEU A 81 7.25 -5.78 18.21
N MET A 82 7.56 -7.06 17.99
CA MET A 82 6.87 -8.18 18.59
C MET A 82 6.97 -8.14 20.12
N VAL A 83 8.17 -7.91 20.68
CA VAL A 83 8.39 -7.80 22.12
C VAL A 83 7.63 -6.61 22.71
N VAL A 84 7.71 -5.42 22.10
CA VAL A 84 6.99 -4.23 22.59
C VAL A 84 5.48 -4.45 22.54
N TYR A 85 4.98 -5.09 21.48
CA TYR A 85 3.56 -5.41 21.35
C TYR A 85 3.09 -6.42 22.42
N PHE A 86 3.78 -7.54 22.60
CA PHE A 86 3.44 -8.52 23.63
C PHE A 86 3.53 -7.93 25.03
N LEU A 87 4.53 -7.08 25.30
CA LEU A 87 4.65 -6.39 26.57
C LEU A 87 3.46 -5.45 26.81
N SER A 88 3.03 -4.71 25.79
CA SER A 88 1.82 -3.87 25.86
C SER A 88 0.57 -4.69 26.19
N VAL A 89 0.34 -5.80 25.47
CA VAL A 89 -0.80 -6.71 25.71
C VAL A 89 -0.75 -7.36 27.10
N PHE A 90 0.44 -7.75 27.55
CA PHE A 90 0.65 -8.28 28.89
C PHE A 90 0.28 -7.25 29.96
N CYS A 91 0.71 -5.99 29.81
CA CYS A 91 0.35 -4.93 30.74
C CYS A 91 -1.16 -4.64 30.79
N PHE A 92 -1.86 -4.72 29.64
CA PHE A 92 -3.32 -4.66 29.62
C PHE A 92 -3.95 -5.82 30.41
N SER A 93 -3.41 -7.02 30.27
CA SER A 93 -3.91 -8.22 30.97
C SER A 93 -3.64 -8.18 32.48
N SER A 94 -2.51 -7.59 32.89
CA SER A 94 -2.11 -7.40 34.28
C SER A 94 -2.71 -6.15 34.94
N GLN A 95 -3.77 -5.56 34.37
CA GLN A 95 -4.45 -4.36 34.89
C GLN A 95 -3.60 -3.08 34.98
N HIS A 96 -2.39 -3.07 34.42
CA HIS A 96 -1.53 -1.88 34.29
C HIS A 96 -1.87 -1.09 33.01
N VAL A 97 -3.11 -0.61 32.92
CA VAL A 97 -3.67 0.01 31.71
C VAL A 97 -2.84 1.20 31.21
N ALA A 98 -2.42 2.10 32.11
CA ALA A 98 -1.65 3.29 31.73
C ALA A 98 -0.32 2.94 31.03
N LEU A 99 0.39 1.93 31.53
CA LEU A 99 1.64 1.46 30.92
C LEU A 99 1.37 0.75 29.59
N GLY A 100 0.32 -0.08 29.52
CA GLY A 100 -0.11 -0.73 28.28
C GLY A 100 -0.40 0.26 27.16
N VAL A 101 -1.16 1.31 27.47
CA VAL A 101 -1.48 2.42 26.53
C VAL A 101 -0.21 3.17 26.12
N LEU A 102 0.68 3.49 27.07
CA LEU A 102 1.92 4.20 26.77
C LEU A 102 2.81 3.42 25.80
N LEU A 103 3.00 2.11 26.02
CA LEU A 103 3.78 1.26 25.13
C LEU A 103 3.16 1.14 23.74
N PHE A 104 1.83 1.00 23.68
CA PHE A 104 1.11 0.93 22.41
C PHE A 104 1.21 2.24 21.62
N ALA A 105 1.07 3.38 22.31
CA ALA A 105 1.24 4.70 21.71
C ALA A 105 2.68 4.91 21.19
N LEU A 106 3.69 4.47 21.95
CA LEU A 106 5.09 4.51 21.52
C LEU A 106 5.29 3.69 20.24
N LEU A 107 4.71 2.49 20.16
CA LEU A 107 4.76 1.65 18.97
C LEU A 107 4.17 2.37 17.75
N ILE A 108 2.96 2.93 17.86
CA ILE A 108 2.30 3.66 16.76
C ILE A 108 3.11 4.89 16.34
N CYS A 109 3.54 5.71 17.30
CA CYS A 109 4.31 6.92 17.04
C CYS A 109 5.71 6.63 16.47
N GLY A 110 6.28 5.45 16.75
CA GLY A 110 7.56 5.00 16.24
C GLY A 110 7.54 4.51 14.79
N ILE A 111 6.39 4.01 14.30
CA ILE A 111 6.25 3.44 12.95
C ILE A 111 6.75 4.38 11.85
N PRO A 112 6.37 5.68 11.78
CA PRO A 112 6.85 6.58 10.72
C PRO A 112 8.38 6.73 10.70
N CYS A 113 9.00 6.88 11.86
CA CYS A 113 10.46 7.01 11.98
C CYS A 113 11.16 5.73 11.52
N MET A 114 10.63 4.58 11.91
CA MET A 114 11.14 3.28 11.49
C MET A 114 10.93 3.04 9.98
N ALA A 115 9.79 3.45 9.42
CA ALA A 115 9.50 3.35 8.00
C ALA A 115 10.51 4.14 7.15
N VAL A 116 10.86 5.38 7.55
CA VAL A 116 11.90 6.18 6.87
C VAL A 116 13.24 5.46 6.84
N LYS A 117 13.64 4.88 7.98
CA LYS A 117 14.92 4.17 8.10
C LYS A 117 14.92 2.84 7.34
N SER A 118 13.79 2.13 7.27
CA SER A 118 13.64 0.97 6.38
C SER A 118 13.75 1.36 4.91
N LEU A 119 13.10 2.45 4.48
CA LEU A 119 13.20 2.95 3.12
C LEU A 119 14.65 3.35 2.78
N GLN A 120 15.35 4.02 3.70
CA GLN A 120 16.77 4.34 3.58
C GLN A 120 17.63 3.08 3.43
N TYR A 121 17.40 2.06 4.26
CA TYR A 121 18.10 0.78 4.17
C TYR A 121 17.84 0.08 2.83
N GLN A 122 16.59 -0.01 2.40
CA GLN A 122 16.21 -0.70 1.17
C GLN A 122 16.76 0.00 -0.08
N ALA A 123 16.73 1.33 -0.11
CA ALA A 123 17.34 2.12 -1.18
C ALA A 123 18.85 1.83 -1.25
N ASN A 124 19.56 1.94 -0.13
CA ASN A 124 21.01 1.72 -0.08
C ASN A 124 21.44 0.28 -0.44
N MET A 125 20.55 -0.70 -0.23
CA MET A 125 20.77 -2.10 -0.59
C MET A 125 20.37 -2.43 -2.03
N THR A 126 19.68 -1.52 -2.71
CA THR A 126 19.30 -1.64 -4.11
C THR A 126 20.32 -0.92 -4.98
N SER A 127 20.78 -1.56 -6.04
CA SER A 127 21.70 -0.96 -7.01
C SER A 127 21.32 -1.34 -8.44
N LEU A 128 21.53 -0.42 -9.37
CA LEU A 128 21.44 -0.66 -10.81
C LEU A 128 22.77 -0.27 -11.46
N ASN A 129 23.33 -1.16 -12.29
CA ASN A 129 24.64 -0.96 -12.92
C ASN A 129 25.76 -0.57 -11.92
N GLY A 130 25.75 -1.18 -10.73
CA GLY A 130 26.70 -0.85 -9.65
C GLY A 130 26.43 0.44 -8.88
N ILE A 131 25.50 1.29 -9.34
CA ILE A 131 25.11 2.56 -8.70
C ILE A 131 23.96 2.32 -7.73
N ARG A 132 24.10 2.83 -6.52
CA ARG A 132 23.15 2.60 -5.43
C ARG A 132 22.01 3.62 -5.47
N PHE A 133 20.83 3.18 -5.03
CA PHE A 133 19.76 4.09 -4.68
C PHE A 133 20.02 4.67 -3.30
N GLY A 134 19.54 5.89 -3.07
CA GLY A 134 19.60 6.55 -1.77
C GLY A 134 18.23 7.09 -1.40
N PHE A 135 17.95 7.17 -0.10
CA PHE A 135 16.76 7.83 0.41
C PHE A 135 17.11 8.61 1.67
N ASN A 136 16.81 9.91 1.68
CA ASN A 136 17.10 10.77 2.82
C ASN A 136 15.93 11.72 3.08
N CYS A 137 15.16 11.43 4.13
CA CYS A 137 14.00 12.21 4.55
C CYS A 137 14.15 12.67 6.00
N SER A 138 13.72 13.88 6.30
CA SER A 138 13.62 14.34 7.69
C SER A 138 12.55 13.54 8.43
N MET A 139 12.89 13.04 9.61
CA MET A 139 12.01 12.17 10.40
C MET A 139 10.71 12.90 10.80
N LEU A 140 10.80 14.17 11.21
CA LEU A 140 9.64 14.96 11.61
C LEU A 140 8.65 15.17 10.46
N ARG A 141 9.15 15.44 9.24
CA ARG A 141 8.29 15.60 8.06
C ARG A 141 7.58 14.29 7.72
N ALA A 142 8.29 13.16 7.79
CA ALA A 142 7.68 11.85 7.59
C ALA A 142 6.65 11.52 8.66
N TRP A 143 6.95 11.80 9.94
CA TRP A 143 6.01 11.60 11.02
C TRP A 143 4.71 12.37 10.80
N TRP A 144 4.82 13.65 10.40
CA TRP A 144 3.64 14.45 10.07
C TRP A 144 2.86 13.89 8.88
N VAL A 145 3.51 13.52 7.78
CA VAL A 145 2.81 13.05 6.56
C VAL A 145 2.20 11.65 6.75
N MET A 146 2.89 10.76 7.45
CA MET A 146 2.47 9.37 7.62
C MET A 146 1.42 9.19 8.73
N LEU A 147 1.50 9.98 9.82
CA LEU A 147 0.65 9.81 10.99
C LEU A 147 -0.10 11.11 11.38
N GLY A 148 0.62 12.21 11.60
CA GLY A 148 0.03 13.45 12.13
C GLY A 148 -1.09 14.03 11.26
N LEU A 149 -0.85 14.17 9.96
CA LEU A 149 -1.78 14.74 8.99
C LEU A 149 -3.03 13.86 8.81
N PRO A 150 -2.94 12.54 8.53
CA PRO A 150 -4.12 11.68 8.43
C PRO A 150 -4.98 11.70 9.69
N VAL A 151 -4.35 11.64 10.88
CA VAL A 151 -5.07 11.64 12.17
C VAL A 151 -5.76 12.98 12.39
N LEU A 152 -5.07 14.11 12.15
CA LEU A 152 -5.66 15.44 12.28
C LEU A 152 -6.84 15.63 11.33
N LEU A 153 -6.70 15.22 10.07
CA LEU A 153 -7.77 15.29 9.08
C LEU A 153 -8.96 14.40 9.47
N ALA A 154 -8.72 13.20 9.99
CA ALA A 154 -9.75 12.29 10.45
C ALA A 154 -10.50 12.84 11.69
N LEU A 155 -9.79 13.41 12.66
CA LEU A 155 -10.40 14.03 13.84
C LEU A 155 -11.22 15.27 13.48
N ALA A 156 -10.69 16.15 12.63
CA ALA A 156 -11.41 17.31 12.14
C ALA A 156 -12.67 16.89 11.37
N PHE A 157 -12.56 15.88 10.51
CA PHE A 157 -13.69 15.35 9.75
C PHE A 157 -14.75 14.71 10.65
N TRP A 158 -14.35 13.91 11.64
CA TRP A 158 -15.25 13.31 12.61
C TRP A 158 -15.99 14.37 13.43
N PHE A 159 -15.30 15.41 13.87
CA PHE A 159 -15.90 16.55 14.58
C PHE A 159 -16.93 17.28 13.70
N ILE A 160 -16.63 17.51 12.42
CA ILE A 160 -17.57 18.11 11.47
C ILE A 160 -18.81 17.22 11.29
N LEU A 161 -18.64 15.91 11.11
CA LEU A 161 -19.76 14.98 10.99
C LEU A 161 -20.61 14.96 12.26
N TYR A 162 -19.99 15.04 13.44
CA TYR A 162 -20.71 15.13 14.71
C TYR A 162 -21.58 16.39 14.79
N LEU A 163 -21.03 17.56 14.42
CA LEU A 163 -21.81 18.82 14.39
C LEU A 163 -22.98 18.74 13.40
N ILE A 164 -22.75 18.20 12.21
CA ILE A 164 -23.79 18.00 11.21
C ILE A 164 -24.85 17.03 11.72
N ALA A 165 -24.45 15.96 12.40
CA ALA A 165 -25.38 14.99 12.99
C ALA A 165 -26.33 15.66 14.00
N GLN A 166 -25.80 16.55 14.86
CA GLN A 166 -26.61 17.27 15.85
C GLN A 166 -27.61 18.24 15.22
N VAL A 167 -27.26 18.86 14.09
CA VAL A 167 -28.18 19.75 13.36
C VAL A 167 -29.24 18.94 12.63
N THR A 168 -28.84 17.87 11.93
CA THR A 168 -29.75 17.08 11.09
C THR A 168 -30.72 16.20 11.87
N THR A 169 -30.37 15.73 13.08
CA THR A 169 -31.33 15.10 13.99
C THR A 169 -32.51 16.03 14.33
N SER A 170 -32.26 17.34 14.44
CA SER A 170 -33.31 18.31 14.77
C SER A 170 -34.25 18.63 13.60
N ILE A 171 -33.80 18.43 12.34
CA ILE A 171 -34.52 18.86 11.13
C ILE A 171 -35.19 17.68 10.39
N GLY A 172 -34.48 16.56 10.21
CA GLY A 172 -34.81 15.58 9.16
C GLY A 172 -35.24 14.19 9.65
N GLY A 173 -35.34 13.95 10.96
CA GLY A 173 -35.55 12.61 11.49
C GLY A 173 -34.36 11.67 11.25
N LEU A 174 -34.44 10.45 11.78
CA LEU A 174 -33.30 9.54 11.88
C LEU A 174 -32.83 9.01 10.51
N PHE A 175 -33.77 8.71 9.60
CA PHE A 175 -33.44 8.18 8.28
C PHE A 175 -32.69 9.18 7.40
N PHE A 176 -33.15 10.44 7.34
CA PHE A 176 -32.47 11.50 6.60
C PHE A 176 -31.04 11.71 7.11
N ASN A 177 -30.87 11.72 8.43
CA ASN A 177 -29.56 11.89 9.05
C ASN A 177 -28.60 10.75 8.67
N LEU A 178 -29.04 9.49 8.74
CA LEU A 178 -28.21 8.33 8.34
C LEU A 178 -27.75 8.41 6.87
N VAL A 179 -28.65 8.74 5.95
CA VAL A 179 -28.32 8.86 4.52
C VAL A 179 -27.36 10.02 4.30
N MET A 180 -27.61 11.18 4.91
CA MET A 180 -26.79 12.37 4.75
C MET A 180 -25.38 12.17 5.32
N LEU A 181 -25.25 11.61 6.53
CA LEU A 181 -23.95 11.31 7.15
C LEU A 181 -23.17 10.24 6.40
N SER A 182 -23.82 9.20 5.88
CA SER A 182 -23.13 8.17 5.11
C SER A 182 -22.56 8.73 3.80
N LEU A 183 -23.33 9.54 3.06
CA LEU A 183 -22.85 10.22 1.86
C LEU A 183 -21.69 11.17 2.16
N LEU A 184 -21.79 11.97 3.23
CA LEU A 184 -20.70 12.85 3.65
C LEU A 184 -19.45 12.07 4.07
N SER A 185 -19.62 10.96 4.77
CA SER A 185 -18.52 10.07 5.19
C SER A 185 -17.74 9.54 3.99
N VAL A 186 -18.44 9.09 2.96
CA VAL A 186 -17.87 8.60 1.70
C VAL A 186 -17.03 9.70 1.02
N VAL A 187 -17.56 10.92 0.93
CA VAL A 187 -16.83 12.06 0.33
C VAL A 187 -15.62 12.45 1.18
N GLY A 188 -15.79 12.57 2.50
CA GLY A 188 -14.72 12.97 3.41
C GLY A 188 -13.55 12.01 3.42
N LEU A 189 -13.81 10.69 3.47
CA LEU A 189 -12.76 9.68 3.37
C LEU A 189 -11.96 9.83 2.06
N GLY A 190 -12.63 10.10 0.93
CA GLY A 190 -11.95 10.30 -0.37
C GLY A 190 -11.03 11.51 -0.38
N VAL A 191 -11.47 12.62 0.23
CA VAL A 191 -10.66 13.83 0.38
C VAL A 191 -9.47 13.57 1.31
N ILE A 192 -9.68 12.94 2.47
CA ILE A 192 -8.61 12.62 3.43
C ILE A 192 -7.54 11.75 2.75
N HIS A 193 -7.93 10.65 2.11
CA HIS A 193 -7.00 9.77 1.41
C HIS A 193 -6.27 10.51 0.27
N GLY A 194 -6.99 11.31 -0.53
CA GLY A 194 -6.40 12.08 -1.63
C GLY A 194 -5.36 13.10 -1.16
N VAL A 195 -5.66 13.84 -0.10
CA VAL A 195 -4.73 14.80 0.51
C VAL A 195 -3.52 14.07 1.09
N THR A 196 -3.72 12.98 1.83
CA THR A 196 -2.63 12.18 2.40
C THR A 196 -1.71 11.65 1.30
N TYR A 197 -2.24 11.01 0.25
CA TYR A 197 -1.41 10.48 -0.84
C TYR A 197 -0.68 11.57 -1.63
N SER A 198 -1.28 12.75 -1.79
CA SER A 198 -0.62 13.91 -2.41
C SER A 198 0.63 14.37 -1.66
N LYS A 199 0.75 14.08 -0.35
CA LYS A 199 1.93 14.38 0.47
C LYS A 199 2.89 13.20 0.57
N TRP A 200 2.39 11.96 0.54
CA TRP A 200 3.22 10.76 0.46
C TRP A 200 4.06 10.69 -0.81
N MET A 201 3.49 11.03 -1.96
CA MET A 201 4.19 11.01 -3.25
C MET A 201 5.45 11.88 -3.28
N PRO A 202 5.41 13.19 -2.97
CA PRO A 202 6.61 14.03 -2.90
C PRO A 202 7.55 13.64 -1.77
N LEU A 203 7.05 13.09 -0.66
CA LEU A 203 7.90 12.59 0.41
C LEU A 203 8.77 11.42 -0.03
N LEU A 204 8.24 10.53 -0.88
CA LEU A 204 9.01 9.41 -1.42
C LEU A 204 9.86 9.83 -2.62
N GLY A 205 9.28 10.56 -3.57
CA GLY A 205 9.97 10.97 -4.80
C GLY A 205 11.10 11.95 -4.54
N ASN A 206 10.83 13.11 -3.92
CA ASN A 206 11.83 14.20 -3.79
C ASN A 206 12.98 13.85 -2.85
N ASN A 207 12.81 12.85 -2.00
CA ASN A 207 13.82 12.42 -1.03
C ASN A 207 14.58 11.17 -1.49
N SER A 208 14.25 10.63 -2.67
CA SER A 208 14.96 9.54 -3.32
C SER A 208 16.10 10.05 -4.22
N LYS A 209 17.14 9.25 -4.34
CA LYS A 209 18.29 9.48 -5.21
C LYS A 209 18.71 8.22 -5.96
N PHE A 210 19.35 8.40 -7.10
CA PHE A 210 20.08 7.38 -7.83
C PHE A 210 21.49 7.89 -8.10
N GLY A 211 22.48 7.36 -7.37
CA GLY A 211 23.82 7.93 -7.37
C GLY A 211 23.81 9.40 -6.94
N VAL A 212 24.46 10.25 -7.73
CA VAL A 212 24.46 11.72 -7.55
C VAL A 212 23.14 12.39 -7.96
N HIS A 213 22.30 11.73 -8.75
CA HIS A 213 21.09 12.31 -9.30
C HIS A 213 19.89 12.20 -8.35
N GLN A 214 19.16 13.30 -8.17
CA GLN A 214 17.97 13.34 -7.33
C GLN A 214 16.70 13.11 -8.14
N PHE A 215 15.75 12.37 -7.56
CA PHE A 215 14.40 12.27 -8.10
C PHE A 215 13.59 13.51 -7.74
N SER A 216 12.74 13.94 -8.66
CA SER A 216 11.83 15.06 -8.46
C SER A 216 10.44 14.65 -8.89
N ILE A 217 9.45 15.04 -8.11
CA ILE A 217 8.04 14.78 -8.40
C ILE A 217 7.20 16.00 -8.02
N LYS A 218 6.31 16.38 -8.92
CA LYS A 218 5.32 17.44 -8.71
C LYS A 218 3.94 16.86 -9.00
N VAL A 219 3.18 16.58 -7.96
CA VAL A 219 1.80 16.07 -8.06
C VAL A 219 0.83 17.12 -7.55
N SER A 220 -0.27 17.31 -8.28
CA SER A 220 -1.37 18.17 -7.87
C SER A 220 -2.24 17.48 -6.83
N VAL A 221 -2.58 18.18 -5.74
CA VAL A 221 -3.51 17.68 -4.72
C VAL A 221 -4.88 17.39 -5.34
N LYS A 222 -5.31 18.22 -6.30
CA LYS A 222 -6.59 18.07 -7.00
C LYS A 222 -6.68 16.74 -7.74
N ASP A 223 -5.61 16.32 -8.40
CA ASP A 223 -5.60 15.09 -9.18
C ASP A 223 -5.59 13.85 -8.28
N CYS A 224 -4.87 13.90 -7.15
CA CYS A 224 -4.94 12.84 -6.13
C CYS A 224 -6.35 12.72 -5.52
N VAL A 225 -6.95 13.85 -5.13
CA VAL A 225 -8.31 13.85 -4.57
C VAL A 225 -9.32 13.35 -5.59
N LYS A 226 -9.25 13.80 -6.86
CA LYS A 226 -10.09 13.30 -7.94
C LYS A 226 -9.93 11.79 -8.12
N GLY A 227 -8.70 11.28 -8.12
CA GLY A 227 -8.40 9.87 -8.23
C GLY A 227 -9.00 9.04 -7.08
N CYS A 228 -8.83 9.48 -5.83
CA CYS A 228 -9.40 8.81 -4.66
C CYS A 228 -10.93 8.89 -4.61
N MET A 229 -11.52 10.02 -4.98
CA MET A 229 -12.98 10.18 -5.07
C MET A 229 -13.59 9.25 -6.11
N LEU A 230 -12.98 9.13 -7.29
CA LEU A 230 -13.42 8.19 -8.31
C LEU A 230 -13.26 6.74 -7.84
N ALA A 231 -12.18 6.42 -7.10
CA ALA A 231 -12.01 5.10 -6.50
C ALA A 231 -13.18 4.77 -5.56
N ILE A 232 -13.52 5.69 -4.65
CA ILE A 232 -14.64 5.49 -3.72
C ILE A 232 -15.98 5.38 -4.46
N LEU A 233 -16.18 6.14 -5.53
CA LEU A 233 -17.40 6.04 -6.34
C LEU A 233 -17.61 4.62 -6.91
N THR A 234 -16.53 3.87 -7.17
CA THR A 234 -16.64 2.46 -7.61
C THR A 234 -17.30 1.55 -6.56
N LEU A 235 -17.33 1.94 -5.29
CA LEU A 235 -17.99 1.17 -4.21
C LEU A 235 -19.51 1.38 -4.19
N VAL A 236 -20.01 2.53 -4.65
CA VAL A 236 -21.43 2.91 -4.57
C VAL A 236 -22.39 1.85 -5.14
N PRO A 237 -22.19 1.31 -6.36
CA PRO A 237 -23.10 0.29 -6.88
C PRO A 237 -23.16 -0.97 -5.99
N PHE A 238 -22.02 -1.38 -5.42
CA PHE A 238 -21.97 -2.53 -4.51
C PHE A 238 -22.67 -2.23 -3.19
N ILE A 239 -22.45 -1.04 -2.61
CA ILE A 239 -23.12 -0.61 -1.37
C ILE A 239 -24.63 -0.58 -1.55
N VAL A 240 -25.13 -0.08 -2.68
CA VAL A 240 -26.58 -0.04 -2.98
C VAL A 240 -27.15 -1.46 -3.06
N VAL A 241 -26.50 -2.37 -3.82
CA VAL A 241 -26.96 -3.76 -3.94
C VAL A 241 -26.93 -4.47 -2.58
N ILE A 242 -25.84 -4.34 -1.83
CA ILE A 242 -25.72 -4.90 -0.47
C ILE A 242 -26.81 -4.33 0.44
N GLY A 243 -27.06 -3.02 0.38
CA GLY A 243 -28.11 -2.37 1.16
C GLY A 243 -29.49 -2.95 0.87
N ILE A 244 -29.83 -3.16 -0.41
CA ILE A 244 -31.09 -3.78 -0.84
C ILE A 244 -31.19 -5.24 -0.34
N MET A 245 -30.10 -6.00 -0.42
CA MET A 245 -30.07 -7.41 0.00
C MET A 245 -30.20 -7.58 1.51
N ILE A 246 -29.62 -6.68 2.31
CA ILE A 246 -29.63 -6.76 3.77
C ILE A 246 -30.84 -6.05 4.38
N ALA A 247 -31.48 -5.10 3.69
CA ALA A 247 -32.68 -4.41 4.16
C ALA A 247 -33.77 -5.33 4.78
N PRO A 248 -34.19 -6.45 4.14
CA PRO A 248 -35.20 -7.33 4.73
C PRO A 248 -34.73 -8.02 6.02
N VAL A 249 -33.44 -8.33 6.13
CA VAL A 249 -32.82 -8.91 7.34
C VAL A 249 -33.00 -7.94 8.50
N PHE A 250 -32.67 -6.66 8.30
CA PHE A 250 -32.81 -5.63 9.32
C PHE A 250 -34.28 -5.36 9.68
N GLN A 251 -35.19 -5.33 8.69
CA GLN A 251 -36.61 -5.11 8.94
C GLN A 251 -37.22 -6.21 9.81
N GLN A 252 -36.91 -7.48 9.54
CA GLN A 252 -37.39 -8.59 10.35
C GLN A 252 -36.77 -8.61 11.74
N LEU A 253 -35.47 -8.31 11.86
CA LEU A 253 -34.79 -8.19 13.15
C LEU A 253 -35.47 -7.11 14.01
N MET A 254 -35.79 -5.96 13.41
CA MET A 254 -36.51 -4.88 14.09
C MET A 254 -37.92 -5.31 14.50
N MET A 255 -38.67 -5.98 13.63
CA MET A 255 -40.02 -6.48 13.93
C MET A 255 -40.02 -7.47 15.10
N MET A 256 -39.07 -8.41 15.14
CA MET A 256 -38.95 -9.36 16.25
C MET A 256 -38.55 -8.69 17.56
N SER A 257 -37.65 -7.70 17.50
CA SER A 257 -37.29 -6.89 18.67
C SER A 257 -38.51 -6.15 19.23
N MET A 258 -39.40 -5.63 18.37
CA MET A 258 -40.62 -4.95 18.80
C MET A 258 -41.64 -5.90 19.43
N LEU A 259 -41.67 -7.16 19.00
CA LEU A 259 -42.53 -8.21 19.55
C LEU A 259 -41.95 -8.90 20.79
N GLY A 260 -40.78 -8.47 21.28
CA GLY A 260 -40.12 -9.06 22.45
C GLY A 260 -39.56 -10.47 22.21
N ARG A 261 -39.39 -10.89 20.95
CA ARG A 261 -38.88 -12.22 20.58
C ARG A 261 -37.36 -12.19 20.38
N THR A 262 -36.60 -12.18 21.48
CA THR A 262 -35.13 -12.11 21.45
C THR A 262 -34.44 -13.42 21.06
N ASP A 263 -35.15 -14.54 21.13
CA ASP A 263 -34.53 -15.87 21.08
C ASP A 263 -34.47 -16.45 19.64
N ALA A 264 -35.13 -15.79 18.69
CA ALA A 264 -35.25 -16.23 17.29
C ALA A 264 -34.11 -15.74 16.37
N GLY A 265 -33.05 -15.12 16.92
CA GLY A 265 -31.94 -14.60 16.12
C GLY A 265 -31.22 -15.65 15.28
N GLY A 266 -31.09 -16.88 15.81
CA GLY A 266 -30.48 -18.00 15.08
C GLY A 266 -31.31 -18.47 13.89
N GLU A 267 -32.64 -18.54 14.03
CA GLU A 267 -33.55 -18.93 12.94
C GLU A 267 -33.53 -17.91 11.80
N LEU A 268 -33.46 -16.61 12.12
CA LEU A 268 -33.36 -15.56 11.11
C LEU A 268 -32.05 -15.62 10.33
N ILE A 269 -30.92 -15.92 10.98
CA ILE A 269 -29.64 -16.11 10.28
C ILE A 269 -29.74 -17.29 9.30
N MET A 270 -30.38 -18.38 9.71
CA MET A 270 -30.56 -19.54 8.83
C MET A 270 -31.51 -19.23 7.67
N GLN A 271 -32.57 -18.46 7.90
CA GLN A 271 -33.51 -18.03 6.87
C GLN A 271 -32.86 -17.13 5.81
N TYR A 272 -31.98 -16.21 6.22
CA TYR A 272 -31.30 -15.24 5.33
C TYR A 272 -29.86 -15.61 4.99
N TYR A 273 -29.45 -16.86 5.28
CA TYR A 273 -28.06 -17.28 5.16
C TYR A 273 -27.46 -16.99 3.78
N SER A 274 -28.19 -17.31 2.71
CA SER A 274 -27.75 -17.10 1.33
C SER A 274 -27.55 -15.61 0.98
N GLN A 275 -28.45 -14.72 1.43
CA GLN A 275 -28.34 -13.28 1.19
C GLN A 275 -27.18 -12.67 1.98
N ILE A 276 -26.97 -13.09 3.23
CA ILE A 276 -25.85 -12.64 4.05
C ILE A 276 -24.53 -13.08 3.41
N MET A 277 -24.41 -14.35 3.01
CA MET A 277 -23.21 -14.86 2.32
C MET A 277 -22.95 -14.12 1.00
N ALA A 278 -23.99 -13.89 0.19
CA ALA A 278 -23.86 -13.14 -1.05
C ALA A 278 -23.46 -11.67 -0.82
N SER A 279 -23.95 -11.04 0.25
CA SER A 279 -23.55 -9.68 0.64
C SER A 279 -22.08 -9.60 1.04
N TYR A 280 -21.58 -10.58 1.81
CA TYR A 280 -20.16 -10.68 2.13
C TYR A 280 -19.29 -10.89 0.89
N PHE A 281 -19.73 -11.77 -0.03
CA PHE A 281 -19.03 -11.97 -1.29
C PHE A 281 -18.95 -10.67 -2.12
N LEU A 282 -20.08 -9.96 -2.26
CA LEU A 282 -20.11 -8.66 -2.94
C LEU A 282 -19.22 -7.61 -2.25
N TYR A 283 -19.15 -7.62 -0.92
CA TYR A 283 -18.24 -6.73 -0.18
C TYR A 283 -16.78 -6.99 -0.52
N PHE A 284 -16.34 -8.25 -0.61
CA PHE A 284 -14.97 -8.59 -1.04
C PHE A 284 -14.71 -8.18 -2.50
N VAL A 285 -15.67 -8.37 -3.39
CA VAL A 285 -15.57 -7.91 -4.79
C VAL A 285 -15.47 -6.38 -4.83
N ALA A 286 -16.26 -5.67 -4.03
CA ALA A 286 -16.23 -4.20 -3.95
C ALA A 286 -14.85 -3.69 -3.50
N ILE A 287 -14.29 -4.26 -2.44
CA ILE A 287 -12.93 -3.92 -1.96
C ILE A 287 -11.89 -4.19 -3.04
N LEU A 288 -12.00 -5.33 -3.74
CA LEU A 288 -11.06 -5.70 -4.79
C LEU A 288 -11.09 -4.68 -5.95
N VAL A 289 -12.28 -4.27 -6.39
CA VAL A 289 -12.46 -3.24 -7.43
C VAL A 289 -11.90 -1.90 -6.96
N PHE A 290 -12.25 -1.47 -5.75
CA PHE A 290 -11.75 -0.24 -5.14
C PHE A 290 -10.21 -0.22 -5.05
N ALA A 291 -9.61 -1.27 -4.49
CA ALA A 291 -8.17 -1.38 -4.33
C ALA A 291 -7.44 -1.39 -5.68
N SER A 292 -8.02 -2.05 -6.68
CA SER A 292 -7.48 -2.10 -8.05
C SER A 292 -7.51 -0.73 -8.71
N TYR A 293 -8.62 0.00 -8.62
CA TYR A 293 -8.75 1.35 -9.16
C TYR A 293 -7.80 2.32 -8.46
N LEU A 294 -7.73 2.26 -7.13
CA LEU A 294 -6.86 3.11 -6.32
C LEU A 294 -5.39 2.87 -6.66
N TYR A 295 -4.96 1.61 -6.74
CA TYR A 295 -3.58 1.24 -7.09
C TYR A 295 -3.19 1.75 -8.49
N ALA A 296 -4.02 1.48 -9.52
CA ALA A 296 -3.73 1.92 -10.88
C ALA A 296 -3.63 3.45 -10.97
N THR A 297 -4.56 4.16 -10.34
CA THR A 297 -4.61 5.63 -10.37
C THR A 297 -3.42 6.25 -9.65
N LEU A 298 -3.12 5.83 -8.41
CA LEU A 298 -2.01 6.39 -7.64
C LEU A 298 -0.66 6.04 -8.28
N ARG A 299 -0.50 4.83 -8.83
CA ARG A 299 0.73 4.43 -9.53
C ARG A 299 0.96 5.26 -10.79
N ASN A 300 -0.06 5.45 -11.62
CA ASN A 300 0.06 6.25 -12.83
C ASN A 300 0.36 7.72 -12.49
N LEU A 301 -0.32 8.29 -11.49
CA LEU A 301 -0.03 9.65 -10.99
C LEU A 301 1.40 9.78 -10.46
N PHE A 302 1.88 8.78 -9.71
CA PHE A 302 3.23 8.81 -9.17
C PHE A 302 4.29 8.72 -10.28
N LEU A 303 4.21 7.69 -11.12
CA LEU A 303 5.25 7.44 -12.13
C LEU A 303 5.25 8.48 -13.24
N ASN A 304 4.09 8.90 -13.76
CA ASN A 304 4.02 9.88 -14.84
C ASN A 304 4.50 11.29 -14.45
N ASN A 305 4.53 11.59 -13.15
CA ASN A 305 5.05 12.85 -12.62
C ASN A 305 6.46 12.71 -12.04
N LEU A 306 7.04 11.51 -12.04
CA LEU A 306 8.36 11.23 -11.52
C LEU A 306 9.41 11.50 -12.60
N ALA A 307 10.41 12.29 -12.23
CA ALA A 307 11.54 12.59 -13.09
C ALA A 307 12.87 12.48 -12.33
N LEU A 308 13.95 12.18 -13.05
CA LEU A 308 15.31 12.06 -12.53
C LEU A 308 16.22 13.10 -13.22
N ALA A 309 17.30 13.50 -12.54
CA ALA A 309 18.34 14.37 -13.08
C ALA A 309 17.78 15.67 -13.69
N ASN A 310 17.03 16.43 -12.90
CA ASN A 310 16.40 17.70 -13.32
C ASN A 310 15.43 17.59 -14.51
N GLY A 311 14.89 16.39 -14.78
CA GLY A 311 13.86 16.19 -15.80
C GLY A 311 14.36 15.63 -17.12
N THR A 312 15.65 15.29 -17.23
CA THR A 312 16.21 14.62 -18.42
C THR A 312 15.62 13.24 -18.63
N ILE A 313 15.32 12.54 -17.53
CA ILE A 313 14.69 11.22 -17.55
C ILE A 313 13.33 11.29 -16.88
N ARG A 314 12.31 10.77 -17.56
CA ARG A 314 10.94 10.69 -17.07
C ARG A 314 10.46 9.26 -17.01
N PHE A 315 9.72 8.96 -15.95
CA PHE A 315 9.08 7.66 -15.78
C PHE A 315 7.64 7.75 -16.26
N HIS A 316 7.12 6.63 -16.73
CA HIS A 316 5.75 6.54 -17.17
C HIS A 316 5.18 5.16 -16.87
N SER A 317 3.92 5.14 -16.47
CA SER A 317 3.13 3.93 -16.23
C SER A 317 1.84 3.99 -17.03
N SER A 318 1.58 2.89 -17.74
CA SER A 318 0.41 2.70 -18.60
C SER A 318 -0.53 1.60 -18.07
N ILE A 319 -0.45 1.34 -16.76
CA ILE A 319 -1.23 0.31 -16.09
C ILE A 319 -2.72 0.68 -16.12
N THR A 320 -3.54 -0.26 -16.59
CA THR A 320 -5.00 -0.10 -16.64
C THR A 320 -5.66 -0.69 -15.40
N THR A 321 -6.78 -0.08 -14.97
CA THR A 321 -7.57 -0.58 -13.83
C THR A 321 -8.05 -2.00 -14.05
N PHE A 322 -8.56 -2.31 -15.24
CA PHE A 322 -9.00 -3.66 -15.57
C PHE A 322 -7.83 -4.66 -15.57
N GLY A 323 -6.67 -4.26 -16.09
CA GLY A 323 -5.49 -5.12 -16.13
C GLY A 323 -4.95 -5.50 -14.75
N ILE A 324 -4.97 -4.56 -13.79
CA ILE A 324 -4.60 -4.86 -12.40
C ILE A 324 -5.70 -5.62 -11.66
N LEU A 325 -6.98 -5.31 -11.91
CA LEU A 325 -8.13 -6.01 -11.32
C LEU A 325 -8.10 -7.50 -11.65
N LEU A 326 -7.93 -7.85 -12.93
CA LEU A 326 -7.83 -9.25 -13.36
C LEU A 326 -6.68 -9.98 -12.68
N ARG A 327 -5.55 -9.30 -12.46
CA ARG A 327 -4.36 -9.86 -11.82
C ARG A 327 -4.54 -10.05 -10.32
N MET A 328 -5.06 -9.05 -9.63
CA MET A 328 -5.38 -9.14 -8.21
C MET A 328 -6.45 -10.21 -7.96
N PHE A 329 -7.47 -10.28 -8.81
CA PHE A 329 -8.50 -11.33 -8.77
C PHE A 329 -7.90 -12.72 -8.97
N ALA A 330 -7.07 -12.91 -10.00
CA ALA A 330 -6.42 -14.19 -10.24
C ALA A 330 -5.52 -14.60 -9.08
N VAL A 331 -4.70 -13.67 -8.55
CA VAL A 331 -3.87 -13.89 -7.35
C VAL A 331 -4.74 -14.30 -6.16
N LEU A 332 -5.84 -13.59 -5.91
CA LEU A 332 -6.75 -13.90 -4.80
C LEU A 332 -7.39 -15.28 -4.97
N ILE A 333 -8.14 -15.50 -6.04
CA ILE A 333 -8.88 -16.75 -6.27
C ILE A 333 -7.94 -17.94 -6.45
N GLY A 334 -6.90 -17.79 -7.28
CA GLY A 334 -5.95 -18.86 -7.54
C GLY A 334 -5.19 -19.27 -6.28
N SER A 335 -4.80 -18.31 -5.43
CA SER A 335 -4.18 -18.63 -4.15
C SER A 335 -5.19 -19.26 -3.19
N SER A 336 -6.42 -18.78 -3.11
CA SER A 336 -7.44 -19.37 -2.23
C SER A 336 -7.77 -20.82 -2.59
N VAL A 337 -7.97 -21.12 -3.88
CA VAL A 337 -8.31 -22.48 -4.36
C VAL A 337 -7.15 -23.47 -4.14
N THR A 338 -5.91 -23.01 -4.24
CA THR A 338 -4.72 -23.85 -4.11
C THR A 338 -4.06 -23.79 -2.73
N CYS A 339 -4.75 -23.22 -1.73
CA CYS A 339 -4.20 -22.97 -0.39
C CYS A 339 -2.83 -22.26 -0.40
N GLY A 340 -2.64 -21.33 -1.34
CA GLY A 340 -1.45 -20.49 -1.49
C GLY A 340 -0.42 -21.01 -2.49
N LEU A 341 -0.54 -22.23 -3.03
CA LEU A 341 0.47 -22.81 -3.93
C LEU A 341 0.58 -22.07 -5.26
N ALA A 342 -0.51 -21.52 -5.80
CA ALA A 342 -0.48 -20.74 -7.04
C ALA A 342 0.03 -19.30 -6.86
N TYR A 343 0.13 -18.81 -5.61
CA TYR A 343 0.56 -17.44 -5.31
C TYR A 343 1.89 -17.05 -6.00
N PRO A 344 2.96 -17.88 -5.95
CA PRO A 344 4.24 -17.52 -6.54
C PRO A 344 4.16 -17.32 -8.07
N TRP A 345 3.43 -18.18 -8.78
CA TRP A 345 3.27 -18.07 -10.24
C TRP A 345 2.46 -16.82 -10.62
N LEU A 346 1.31 -16.63 -9.95
CA LEU A 346 0.42 -15.51 -10.22
C LEU A 346 1.08 -14.18 -9.87
N LYS A 347 1.92 -14.16 -8.82
CA LYS A 347 2.75 -13.01 -8.48
C LYS A 347 3.78 -12.70 -9.57
N MET A 348 4.48 -13.69 -10.12
CA MET A 348 5.44 -13.44 -11.21
C MET A 348 4.73 -12.94 -12.47
N TRP A 349 3.55 -13.50 -12.78
CA TRP A 349 2.72 -13.02 -13.88
C TRP A 349 2.28 -11.56 -13.69
N MET A 350 1.91 -11.18 -12.46
CA MET A 350 1.55 -9.80 -12.11
C MET A 350 2.76 -8.86 -12.21
N VAL A 351 3.90 -9.23 -11.61
CA VAL A 351 5.14 -8.42 -11.64
C VAL A 351 5.65 -8.23 -13.06
N SER A 352 5.63 -9.27 -13.89
CA SER A 352 6.02 -9.19 -15.30
C SER A 352 5.17 -8.18 -16.07
N TRP A 353 3.85 -8.21 -15.86
CA TRP A 353 2.96 -7.26 -16.50
C TRP A 353 3.17 -5.82 -16.00
N ILE A 354 3.38 -5.63 -14.69
CA ILE A 354 3.69 -4.30 -14.13
C ILE A 354 4.99 -3.75 -14.75
N ALA A 355 6.03 -4.58 -14.86
CA ALA A 355 7.29 -4.20 -15.48
C ALA A 355 7.09 -3.78 -16.95
N ASN A 356 6.40 -4.61 -17.75
CA ASN A 356 6.16 -4.33 -19.17
C ASN A 356 5.32 -3.05 -19.41
N ASN A 357 4.48 -2.65 -18.46
CA ASN A 357 3.68 -1.43 -18.54
C ASN A 357 4.35 -0.21 -17.90
N THR A 358 5.58 -0.37 -17.41
CA THR A 358 6.43 0.70 -16.86
C THR A 358 7.57 0.98 -17.84
N HIS A 359 7.78 2.25 -18.17
CA HIS A 359 8.85 2.66 -19.07
C HIS A 359 9.54 3.95 -18.60
N VAL A 360 10.77 4.09 -19.05
CA VAL A 360 11.65 5.23 -18.83
C VAL A 360 11.89 5.89 -20.18
N GLN A 361 11.76 7.21 -20.22
CA GLN A 361 12.03 8.02 -21.41
C GLN A 361 13.20 8.95 -21.12
N GLY A 362 14.16 8.99 -22.03
CA GLY A 362 15.35 9.85 -21.94
C GLY A 362 16.64 9.05 -22.15
N ASP A 363 17.73 9.77 -22.43
CA ASP A 363 19.03 9.17 -22.70
C ASP A 363 19.70 8.67 -21.40
N LEU A 364 19.59 7.37 -21.14
CA LEU A 364 20.21 6.72 -19.98
C LEU A 364 21.75 6.69 -20.05
N ASP A 365 22.35 6.75 -21.23
CA ASP A 365 23.82 6.70 -21.37
C ASP A 365 24.46 8.05 -21.04
N SER A 366 23.69 9.13 -21.13
CA SER A 366 24.13 10.48 -20.74
C SER A 366 24.25 10.68 -19.22
N LEU A 367 23.75 9.75 -18.41
CA LEU A 367 23.79 9.86 -16.95
C LEU A 367 25.19 9.58 -16.41
N GLU A 368 25.61 10.42 -15.48
CA GLU A 368 26.83 10.17 -14.73
C GLU A 368 26.60 9.03 -13.74
N LEU A 369 27.31 7.92 -13.94
CA LEU A 369 27.23 6.74 -13.09
C LEU A 369 28.23 6.85 -11.94
N THR A 370 27.99 7.80 -11.04
CA THR A 370 28.78 7.98 -9.82
C THR A 370 27.91 7.79 -8.58
N ASN A 371 28.46 7.10 -7.58
CA ASN A 371 27.80 6.93 -6.29
C ASN A 371 27.93 8.23 -5.48
N ASP A 372 26.90 8.55 -4.67
CA ASP A 372 27.00 9.63 -3.68
C ASP A 372 28.04 9.23 -2.62
N ASP A 373 28.97 10.13 -2.28
CA ASP A 373 30.08 9.90 -1.34
C ASP A 373 29.64 9.76 0.12
N LYS A 374 28.33 9.82 0.38
CA LYS A 374 27.81 9.74 1.75
C LYS A 374 28.05 8.37 2.39
N PRO A 375 28.67 8.34 3.58
CA PRO A 375 28.86 7.09 4.31
C PRO A 375 27.50 6.49 4.69
N GLN A 376 27.45 5.15 4.69
CA GLN A 376 26.24 4.44 5.10
C GLN A 376 25.96 4.70 6.59
N ASP A 377 24.76 5.20 6.89
CA ASP A 377 24.32 5.40 8.27
C ASP A 377 24.25 4.04 8.99
N SER A 378 25.13 3.86 9.98
CA SER A 378 25.26 2.67 10.80
C SER A 378 24.69 2.82 12.21
N GLY A 379 23.94 3.91 12.49
CA GLY A 379 23.43 4.22 13.82
C GLY A 379 22.52 3.12 14.42
N PRO A 380 22.35 3.07 15.76
CA PRO A 380 21.56 2.03 16.43
C PRO A 380 20.09 2.03 15.99
N LEU A 381 19.51 3.21 15.73
CA LEU A 381 18.15 3.33 15.19
C LEU A 381 18.03 2.66 13.81
N MET A 382 19.09 2.69 13.00
CA MET A 382 19.12 1.98 11.71
C MET A 382 19.10 0.47 11.87
N TRP A 383 19.49 -0.13 13.01
CA TRP A 383 19.41 -1.58 13.22
C TRP A 383 17.99 -2.04 13.57
N ILE A 384 17.29 -1.24 14.36
CA ILE A 384 15.97 -1.60 14.90
C ILE A 384 14.84 -1.38 13.87
N SER A 385 15.08 -0.62 12.80
CA SER A 385 14.02 -0.13 11.90
C SER A 385 13.97 -0.75 10.50
N ARG A 386 14.92 -1.61 10.13
CA ARG A 386 15.08 -2.14 8.75
C ARG A 386 13.88 -2.95 8.26
N GLY A 387 13.10 -3.53 9.17
CA GLY A 387 11.97 -4.40 8.83
C GLY A 387 10.61 -3.74 8.60
N ILE A 388 10.39 -2.47 8.96
CA ILE A 388 9.07 -1.83 8.75
C ILE A 388 8.96 -1.31 7.33
N MET A 389 8.16 -1.99 6.52
CA MET A 389 7.96 -1.60 5.14
C MET A 389 6.62 -0.90 5.00
N PRO A 390 6.59 0.43 4.76
CA PRO A 390 5.33 1.07 4.46
C PRO A 390 4.79 0.45 3.17
N TYR A 391 3.57 -0.07 3.21
CA TYR A 391 2.88 -0.48 2.00
C TYR A 391 2.44 0.79 1.27
N VAL A 392 3.11 1.07 0.16
CA VAL A 392 2.84 2.27 -0.64
C VAL A 392 2.11 1.80 -1.91
N PRO A 393 0.81 2.10 -2.08
CA PRO A 393 -0.01 1.55 -3.16
C PRO A 393 0.32 2.10 -4.57
N PHE A 394 1.50 2.68 -4.76
CA PHE A 394 1.94 3.28 -6.02
C PHE A 394 3.39 2.91 -6.41
N ILE A 395 4.11 2.14 -5.58
CA ILE A 395 5.44 1.59 -5.85
C ILE A 395 5.32 0.08 -5.97
#